data_AF-A0A9N8F0G1-F1
#
_entry.id   AF-A0A9N8F0G1-F1
#
_cell.length_a   1.000
_cell.length_b   1.000
_cell.length_c   1.000
_cell.angle_alpha   90.00
_cell.angle_beta   90.00
_cell.angle_gamma   90.00
#
_symmetry.space_group_name_H-M   'P 1'
#
loop_
_entity.id
_entity.type
_entity.pdbx_description
1 polymer ?
#
loop_
_entity_poly.entity_id
_entity_poly.type
_entity_poly.pdbx_seq_one_letter_code
_entity_poly.pdbx_strand_id
1 'polypeptide(L)'
;MAKWVFSTENHLVLQSYDQGLCKAIVQGWVDVRPSPKFQEFMCSRNLVRVGDPVIQKLVAFPTRQEIVAGISHWIVDAETRGIFFDDAITKDPAMCNLEIQLTNHDEEEDSELQQLKPSNMLLPLVLFIFTCILALIFHAQRMVRLRSRAAVKPDALATTERLTTSDAPEDVLDADTEMDPTIENAEEAMKQLLIYHQTLLRRVKHTSQEGNKPPACSDDGSSQVG
;
A
#
# COMPACT_ATOMS: atom_id res chain seq x y z
N MET A 1 -19.79 5.23 11.05
CA MET A 1 -19.60 4.70 12.41
C MET A 1 -19.66 3.19 12.34
N ALA A 2 -18.68 2.48 12.91
CA ALA A 2 -18.74 1.03 13.03
C ALA A 2 -19.74 0.66 14.13
N LYS A 3 -20.62 -0.31 13.87
CA LYS A 3 -21.54 -0.87 14.86
C LYS A 3 -20.92 -2.14 15.42
N TRP A 4 -20.71 -2.17 16.73
CA TRP A 4 -20.12 -3.32 17.43
C TRP A 4 -21.22 -4.21 18.00
N VAL A 5 -21.02 -5.52 17.91
CA VAL A 5 -21.86 -6.53 18.56
C VAL A 5 -20.94 -7.35 19.45
N PHE A 6 -21.22 -7.36 20.75
CA PHE A 6 -20.43 -8.07 21.74
C PHE A 6 -21.16 -9.35 22.15
N SER A 7 -20.45 -10.47 22.15
CA SER A 7 -20.93 -11.74 22.66
C SER A 7 -19.81 -12.42 23.44
N THR A 8 -20.15 -13.03 24.56
CA THR A 8 -19.23 -13.81 25.41
C THR A 8 -19.11 -15.26 24.95
N GLU A 9 -20.07 -15.76 24.18
CA GLU A 9 -20.13 -17.15 23.76
C GLU A 9 -19.65 -17.31 22.31
N ASN A 10 -18.64 -18.16 22.11
CA ASN A 10 -18.00 -18.40 20.81
C ASN A 10 -18.97 -18.81 19.69
N HIS A 11 -19.98 -19.63 20.00
CA HIS A 11 -20.94 -20.09 19.00
C HIS A 11 -21.87 -18.96 18.53
N LEU A 12 -22.25 -18.03 19.42
CA LEU A 12 -23.06 -16.87 19.09
C LEU A 12 -22.28 -15.85 18.23
N VAL A 13 -20.97 -15.72 18.47
CA VAL A 13 -20.08 -14.88 17.65
C VAL A 13 -20.08 -15.39 16.20
N LEU A 14 -19.88 -16.70 16.01
CA LEU A 14 -19.90 -17.33 14.69
C LEU A 14 -21.29 -17.26 14.04
N GLN A 15 -22.36 -17.51 14.80
CA GLN A 15 -23.73 -17.41 14.28
C GLN A 15 -24.05 -16.00 13.78
N SER A 16 -23.61 -14.96 14.50
CA SER A 16 -23.81 -13.56 14.11
C SER A 16 -23.06 -13.22 12.82
N TYR A 17 -21.87 -13.81 12.63
CA TYR A 17 -21.12 -13.69 11.39
C TYR A 17 -21.81 -14.42 10.24
N ASP A 18 -22.28 -15.66 10.45
CA ASP A 18 -22.98 -16.46 9.45
C ASP A 18 -24.32 -15.82 9.01
N GLN A 19 -24.98 -15.10 9.92
CA GLN A 19 -26.19 -14.31 9.63
C GLN A 19 -25.91 -12.99 8.88
N GLY A 20 -24.64 -12.64 8.66
CA GLY A 20 -24.24 -11.39 8.01
C GLY A 20 -24.43 -10.16 8.88
N LEU A 21 -24.64 -10.31 10.19
CA LEU A 21 -24.75 -9.18 11.13
C LEU A 21 -23.41 -8.48 11.33
N CYS A 22 -22.31 -9.24 11.21
CA CYS A 22 -20.94 -8.77 11.37
C CYS A 22 -20.11 -9.08 10.12
N LYS A 23 -19.27 -8.15 9.67
CA LYS A 23 -18.30 -8.37 8.57
C LYS A 23 -16.95 -8.90 9.04
N ALA A 24 -16.64 -8.73 10.32
CA ALA A 24 -15.38 -9.12 10.94
C ALA A 24 -15.65 -9.59 12.37
N ILE A 25 -14.79 -10.49 12.86
CA ILE A 25 -14.78 -10.98 14.24
C ILE A 25 -13.48 -10.52 14.89
N VAL A 26 -13.58 -9.93 16.08
CA VAL A 26 -12.43 -9.55 16.90
C VAL A 26 -12.48 -10.40 18.16
N GLN A 27 -11.44 -11.21 18.38
CA GLN A 27 -11.37 -12.08 19.55
C GLN A 27 -9.95 -12.13 20.11
N GLY A 28 -9.86 -12.35 21.42
CA GLY A 28 -8.58 -12.47 22.12
C GLY A 28 -7.81 -13.70 21.66
N TRP A 29 -6.51 -13.53 21.45
CA TRP A 29 -5.60 -14.61 21.08
C TRP A 29 -5.67 -15.82 22.03
N VAL A 30 -5.79 -15.54 23.33
CA VAL A 30 -5.85 -16.52 24.40
C VAL A 30 -7.15 -17.33 24.38
N ASP A 31 -8.23 -16.81 23.77
CA ASP A 31 -9.51 -17.52 23.69
C ASP A 31 -9.60 -18.43 22.46
N VAL A 32 -8.92 -18.04 21.37
CA VAL A 32 -8.94 -18.77 20.10
C VAL A 32 -7.95 -19.94 20.10
N ARG A 33 -6.72 -19.73 20.58
CA ARG A 33 -5.64 -20.73 20.52
C ARG A 33 -5.87 -22.05 21.26
N PRO A 34 -6.46 -22.07 22.47
CA PRO A 34 -6.65 -23.33 23.20
C PRO A 34 -7.88 -24.11 22.74
N SER A 35 -8.71 -23.57 21.82
CA SER A 35 -9.96 -24.21 21.38
C SER A 35 -9.84 -24.74 19.94
N PRO A 36 -9.44 -26.01 19.74
CA PRO A 36 -9.24 -26.57 18.40
C PRO A 36 -10.54 -26.58 17.58
N LYS A 37 -11.68 -26.85 18.22
CA LYS A 37 -13.00 -26.78 17.57
C LYS A 37 -13.31 -25.38 17.04
N PHE A 38 -12.95 -24.35 17.82
CA PHE A 38 -13.19 -22.97 17.41
C PHE A 38 -12.28 -22.56 16.25
N GLN A 39 -11.02 -22.99 16.27
CA GLN A 39 -10.11 -22.81 15.14
C GLN A 39 -10.62 -23.49 13.87
N GLU A 40 -11.08 -24.73 13.97
CA GLU A 40 -11.67 -25.45 12.84
C GLU A 40 -12.86 -24.68 12.25
N PHE A 41 -13.74 -24.13 13.11
CA PHE A 41 -14.85 -23.31 12.64
C PHE A 41 -14.41 -22.01 11.96
N MET A 42 -13.40 -21.33 12.50
CA MET A 42 -12.81 -20.14 11.86
C MET A 42 -12.22 -20.50 10.49
N CYS A 43 -11.48 -21.60 10.42
CA CYS A 43 -10.80 -22.02 9.20
C CYS A 43 -11.74 -22.54 8.12
N SER A 44 -12.81 -23.25 8.49
CA SER A 44 -13.88 -23.64 7.56
C SER A 44 -14.58 -22.45 6.88
N ARG A 45 -14.51 -21.26 7.49
CA ARG A 45 -15.12 -20.02 7.01
C ARG A 45 -14.11 -19.08 6.34
N ASN A 46 -12.87 -19.54 6.11
CA ASN A 46 -11.76 -18.71 5.65
C ASN A 46 -11.55 -17.45 6.51
N LEU A 47 -11.88 -17.54 7.80
CA LEU A 47 -11.59 -16.47 8.77
C LEU A 47 -10.13 -16.58 9.17
N VAL A 48 -9.28 -16.06 8.31
CA VAL A 48 -7.84 -15.98 8.55
C VAL A 48 -7.57 -14.83 9.51
N ARG A 49 -6.57 -15.00 10.38
CA ARG A 49 -6.00 -13.88 11.11
C ARG A 49 -5.37 -12.91 10.09
N VAL A 50 -6.06 -11.82 9.80
CA VAL A 50 -5.54 -10.75 8.93
C VAL A 50 -4.98 -9.66 9.82
N GLY A 51 -3.65 -9.58 9.89
CA GLY A 51 -2.92 -8.40 10.36
C GLY A 51 -2.60 -8.30 11.85
N ASP A 52 -2.25 -7.07 12.22
CA ASP A 52 -1.82 -6.64 13.54
C ASP A 52 -2.96 -6.72 14.57
N PRO A 53 -2.64 -6.92 15.87
CA PRO A 53 -3.65 -6.89 16.92
C PRO A 53 -4.36 -5.54 16.92
N VAL A 54 -5.67 -5.56 16.70
CA VAL A 54 -6.53 -4.36 16.73
C VAL A 54 -6.47 -3.68 18.11
N ILE A 55 -6.33 -4.48 19.17
CA ILE A 55 -6.20 -4.03 20.56
C ILE A 55 -5.14 -4.88 21.24
N GLN A 56 -4.09 -4.25 21.74
CA GLN A 56 -3.11 -4.89 22.60
C GLN A 56 -3.46 -4.59 24.05
N LYS A 57 -4.00 -5.58 24.76
CA LYS A 57 -4.24 -5.51 26.20
C LYS A 57 -3.20 -6.33 26.92
N LEU A 58 -2.40 -5.68 27.76
CA LEU A 58 -1.48 -6.38 28.65
C LEU A 58 -2.31 -7.20 29.64
N VAL A 59 -2.09 -8.51 29.63
CA VAL A 59 -2.66 -9.42 30.62
C VAL A 59 -1.69 -9.47 31.79
N ALA A 60 -2.16 -9.07 32.97
CA ALA A 60 -1.41 -9.15 34.21
C ALA A 60 -2.13 -10.06 35.20
N PHE A 61 -1.38 -10.83 35.98
CA PHE A 61 -1.96 -11.61 37.05
C PHE A 61 -2.40 -10.69 38.19
N PRO A 62 -3.65 -10.81 38.70
CA PRO A 62 -4.04 -10.11 39.90
C PRO A 62 -3.23 -10.69 41.07
N THR A 63 -2.30 -9.90 41.61
CA THR A 63 -1.36 -10.34 42.63
C THR A 63 -1.33 -9.36 43.80
N ARG A 64 -1.05 -9.88 45.01
CA ARG A 64 -0.81 -9.03 46.18
C ARG A 64 0.59 -8.43 46.08
N GLN A 65 0.76 -7.21 46.58
CA GLN A 65 2.05 -6.50 46.53
C GLN A 65 3.18 -7.27 47.23
N GLU A 66 2.87 -8.07 48.24
CA GLU A 66 3.86 -8.86 48.99
C GLU A 66 4.53 -9.96 48.16
N ILE A 67 3.84 -10.48 47.13
CA ILE A 67 4.31 -11.64 46.34
C ILE A 67 4.64 -11.28 44.89
N VAL A 68 4.35 -10.05 44.45
CA VAL A 68 4.51 -9.63 43.05
C VAL A 68 5.95 -9.79 42.57
N ALA A 69 6.93 -9.43 43.41
CA ALA A 69 8.35 -9.54 43.08
C ALA A 69 8.81 -10.99 42.91
N GLY A 70 8.27 -11.90 43.74
CA GLY A 70 8.53 -13.33 43.63
C GLY A 70 7.97 -13.90 42.34
N ILE A 71 6.72 -13.55 42.00
CA ILE A 71 6.06 -14.01 40.78
C ILE A 71 6.79 -13.50 39.54
N SER A 72 7.16 -12.21 39.50
CA SER A 72 7.93 -11.67 38.37
C SER A 72 9.29 -12.35 38.22
N HIS A 73 9.97 -12.65 39.32
CA HIS A 73 11.24 -13.40 39.27
C HIS A 73 11.05 -14.78 38.65
N TRP A 74 10.00 -15.51 39.05
CA TRP A 74 9.71 -16.84 38.49
C TRP A 74 9.32 -16.80 37.01
N ILE A 75 8.62 -15.75 36.56
CA ILE A 75 8.31 -15.58 35.13
C ILE A 75 9.60 -15.41 34.32
N VAL A 76 10.50 -14.52 34.77
CA VAL A 76 11.79 -14.30 34.11
C VAL A 76 12.66 -15.56 34.14
N ASP A 77 12.72 -16.28 35.28
CA ASP A 77 13.47 -17.55 35.38
C ASP A 77 12.87 -18.67 34.51
N ALA A 78 11.56 -18.65 34.26
CA ALA A 78 10.92 -19.57 33.32
C ALA A 78 11.31 -19.23 31.87
N GLU A 79 11.31 -17.95 31.50
CA GLU A 79 11.73 -17.48 30.18
C GLU A 79 13.20 -17.82 29.88
N THR A 80 14.11 -17.68 30.85
CA THR A 80 15.52 -18.05 30.67
C THR A 80 15.73 -19.56 30.50
N ARG A 81 14.79 -20.38 30.97
CA ARG A 81 14.76 -21.83 30.76
C ARG A 81 14.05 -22.22 29.45
N GLY A 82 13.62 -21.25 28.65
CA GLY A 82 12.90 -21.46 27.40
C GLY A 82 11.46 -21.93 27.59
N ILE A 83 10.84 -21.63 28.74
CA ILE A 83 9.43 -21.93 28.99
C ILE A 83 8.63 -20.66 28.72
N PHE A 84 7.97 -20.62 27.56
CA PHE A 84 7.14 -19.47 27.18
C PHE A 84 5.65 -19.74 27.45
N PHE A 85 4.92 -18.68 27.75
CA PHE A 85 3.47 -18.76 27.92
C PHE A 85 2.77 -19.25 26.65
N ASP A 86 3.28 -18.85 25.48
CA ASP A 86 2.74 -19.29 24.19
C ASP A 86 2.82 -20.82 24.02
N ASP A 87 3.93 -21.44 24.43
CA ASP A 87 4.13 -22.90 24.33
C ASP A 87 3.11 -23.68 25.18
N ALA A 88 2.71 -23.12 26.32
CA ALA A 88 1.71 -23.73 27.19
C ALA A 88 0.31 -23.72 26.56
N ILE A 89 0.01 -22.74 25.71
CA ILE A 89 -1.30 -22.59 25.05
C ILE A 89 -1.36 -23.38 23.74
N THR A 90 -0.25 -23.55 23.03
CA THR A 90 -0.21 -24.23 21.72
C THR A 90 0.01 -25.74 21.78
N LYS A 91 -0.44 -26.45 22.82
CA LYS A 91 -0.18 -27.89 22.95
C LYS A 91 -0.73 -28.76 21.81
N ASP A 92 -1.73 -28.29 21.08
CA ASP A 92 -2.20 -28.91 19.84
C ASP A 92 -2.61 -27.80 18.86
N PRO A 93 -1.71 -27.29 17.99
CA PRO A 93 -2.12 -26.38 16.95
C PRO A 93 -3.00 -27.16 15.98
N ALA A 94 -4.30 -26.86 15.94
CA ALA A 94 -5.12 -27.31 14.82
C ALA A 94 -4.56 -26.60 13.59
N MET A 95 -3.76 -27.34 12.81
CA MET A 95 -3.17 -26.80 11.58
C MET A 95 -4.31 -26.57 10.59
N CYS A 96 -4.77 -25.33 10.52
CA CYS A 96 -5.59 -24.92 9.41
C CYS A 96 -4.71 -24.93 8.17
N ASN A 97 -4.98 -25.88 7.27
CA ASN A 97 -4.47 -25.86 5.90
C ASN A 97 -5.16 -24.70 5.15
N LEU A 98 -4.89 -23.50 5.60
CA LEU A 98 -5.14 -22.31 4.84
C LEU A 98 -4.06 -22.29 3.77
N GLU A 99 -4.44 -22.64 2.55
CA GLU A 99 -3.73 -22.22 1.36
C GLU A 99 -3.93 -20.70 1.26
N ILE A 100 -3.23 -19.97 2.15
CA ILE A 100 -3.20 -18.53 2.11
C ILE A 100 -2.49 -18.25 0.79
N GLN A 101 -3.25 -17.91 -0.25
CA GLN A 101 -2.72 -17.09 -1.31
C GLN A 101 -2.43 -15.74 -0.67
N LEU A 102 -1.33 -15.64 0.09
CA LEU A 102 -0.75 -14.37 0.41
C LEU A 102 -0.47 -13.78 -0.97
N THR A 103 -1.25 -12.79 -1.35
CA THR A 103 -0.73 -11.73 -2.18
C THR A 103 0.47 -11.20 -1.42
N ASN A 104 1.63 -11.74 -1.77
CA ASN A 104 2.97 -11.44 -1.26
C ASN A 104 3.13 -9.92 -1.18
N HIS A 105 2.83 -9.34 -0.02
CA HIS A 105 3.17 -7.96 0.27
C HIS A 105 4.27 -7.83 1.30
N ASP A 106 4.63 -8.93 1.98
CA ASP A 106 5.63 -8.95 3.06
C ASP A 106 6.79 -9.95 2.82
N GLU A 107 6.92 -10.52 1.60
CA GLU A 107 8.11 -11.30 1.18
C GLU A 107 9.00 -10.50 0.20
N GLU A 108 9.09 -9.17 0.39
CA GLU A 108 10.17 -8.37 -0.17
C GLU A 108 11.40 -8.47 0.74
N GLU A 109 12.04 -9.64 0.80
CA GLU A 109 13.44 -9.84 1.14
C GLU A 109 13.71 -11.37 1.04
N ASP A 110 14.55 -11.78 0.09
CA ASP A 110 15.16 -13.12 -0.04
C ASP A 110 14.45 -14.25 -0.81
N SER A 111 13.83 -13.98 -1.96
CA SER A 111 13.69 -15.01 -3.00
C SER A 111 13.86 -14.49 -4.42
N GLU A 112 15.12 -14.47 -4.87
CA GLU A 112 15.60 -14.09 -6.22
C GLU A 112 15.03 -14.94 -7.39
N LEU A 113 14.06 -15.80 -7.15
CA LEU A 113 13.50 -16.74 -8.13
C LEU A 113 11.96 -16.77 -8.14
N GLN A 114 11.30 -15.67 -7.78
CA GLN A 114 9.84 -15.62 -7.87
C GLN A 114 9.39 -15.66 -9.35
N GLN A 115 8.71 -16.74 -9.71
CA GLN A 115 8.24 -17.01 -11.07
C GLN A 115 7.23 -15.93 -11.48
N LEU A 116 7.57 -15.11 -12.48
CA LEU A 116 6.71 -14.02 -12.93
C LEU A 116 5.35 -14.55 -13.41
N LYS A 117 4.28 -14.19 -12.72
CA LYS A 117 2.91 -14.46 -13.19
C LYS A 117 2.60 -13.60 -14.42
N PRO A 118 1.90 -14.13 -15.43
CA PRO A 118 1.50 -13.37 -16.62
C PRO A 118 0.61 -12.16 -16.29
N SER A 119 -0.05 -12.14 -15.12
CA SER A 119 -0.79 -10.98 -14.61
C SER A 119 0.11 -9.76 -14.39
N ASN A 120 1.39 -9.96 -14.07
CA ASN A 120 2.33 -8.88 -13.79
C ASN A 120 2.91 -8.26 -15.08
N MET A 121 2.71 -8.89 -16.24
CA MET A 121 3.09 -8.36 -17.55
C MET A 121 2.01 -7.46 -18.19
N LEU A 122 0.83 -7.34 -17.57
CA LEU A 122 -0.26 -6.53 -18.11
C LEU A 122 0.09 -5.03 -18.09
N LEU A 123 0.70 -4.55 -17.01
CA LEU A 123 1.05 -3.14 -16.83
C LEU A 123 2.03 -2.63 -17.91
N PRO A 124 3.19 -3.28 -18.17
CA PRO A 124 4.08 -2.84 -19.23
C PRO A 124 3.44 -2.93 -20.63
N LEU A 125 2.53 -3.89 -20.86
CA LEU A 125 1.86 -4.04 -22.14
C LEU A 125 0.82 -2.94 -22.39
N VAL A 126 0.04 -2.56 -21.38
CA VAL A 126 -0.89 -1.42 -21.46
C VAL A 126 -0.13 -0.12 -21.67
N LEU A 127 1.00 0.06 -20.98
CA LEU A 127 1.85 1.24 -21.14
C LEU A 127 2.43 1.33 -22.56
N PHE A 128 2.86 0.21 -23.13
CA PHE A 128 3.33 0.14 -24.52
C PHE A 128 2.24 0.51 -25.53
N ILE A 129 1.03 -0.03 -25.37
CA ILE A 129 -0.10 0.30 -26.25
C ILE A 129 -0.43 1.79 -26.14
N PHE A 130 -0.44 2.34 -24.92
CA PHE A 130 -0.73 3.74 -24.67
C PHE A 130 0.30 4.66 -25.33
N THR A 131 1.59 4.36 -25.23
CA THR A 131 2.65 5.16 -25.87
C THR A 131 2.59 5.06 -27.40
N CYS A 132 2.28 3.90 -27.96
CA CYS A 132 2.05 3.75 -29.40
C CYS A 132 0.88 4.61 -29.90
N ILE A 133 -0.24 4.64 -29.18
CA ILE A 133 -1.39 5.48 -29.53
C ILE A 133 -1.01 6.96 -29.50
N LEU A 134 -0.30 7.41 -28.46
CA LEU A 134 0.16 8.80 -28.38
C LEU A 134 1.09 9.16 -29.54
N ALA A 135 2.04 8.30 -29.89
CA ALA A 135 2.95 8.53 -31.02
C ALA A 135 2.19 8.69 -32.34
N LEU A 136 1.17 7.86 -32.58
CA LEU A 136 0.31 7.98 -33.75
C LEU A 136 -0.48 9.30 -33.78
N ILE A 137 -1.01 9.73 -32.64
CA ILE A 137 -1.72 11.01 -32.52
C ILE A 137 -0.78 12.17 -32.85
N PHE A 138 0.42 12.20 -32.26
CA PHE A 138 1.41 13.25 -32.54
C PHE A 138 1.82 13.25 -34.02
N HIS A 139 2.03 12.08 -34.62
CA HIS A 139 2.39 11.96 -36.03
C HIS A 139 1.26 12.48 -36.94
N ALA A 140 0.01 12.12 -36.65
CA ALA A 140 -1.16 12.61 -37.39
C ALA A 140 -1.29 14.14 -37.29
N GLN A 141 -1.14 14.71 -36.09
CA GLN A 141 -1.16 16.17 -35.89
C GLN A 141 -0.04 16.87 -36.67
N ARG A 142 1.18 16.32 -36.67
CA ARG A 142 2.31 16.87 -37.44
C ARG A 142 2.01 16.86 -38.94
N MET A 143 1.51 15.74 -39.46
CA MET A 143 1.12 15.60 -40.87
C MET A 143 0.03 16.61 -41.28
N VAL A 144 -0.98 16.82 -40.44
CA VAL A 144 -2.03 17.82 -40.68
C VAL A 144 -1.46 19.24 -40.69
N ARG A 145 -0.60 19.59 -39.72
CA ARG A 145 0.06 20.91 -39.66
C ARG A 145 0.96 21.19 -40.87
N LEU A 146 1.64 20.16 -41.38
CA LEU A 146 2.47 20.30 -42.59
C LEU A 146 1.60 20.50 -43.84
N ARG A 147 0.48 19.77 -43.97
CA ARG A 147 -0.47 19.95 -45.08
C ARG A 147 -1.13 21.32 -45.06
N SER A 148 -1.50 21.86 -43.89
CA SER A 148 -2.09 23.21 -43.81
C SER A 148 -1.10 24.31 -44.19
N ARG A 149 0.20 24.10 -44.01
CA ARG A 149 1.23 25.06 -44.45
C ARG A 149 1.48 25.00 -45.96
N ALA A 150 1.39 23.83 -46.57
CA ALA A 150 1.55 23.67 -48.03
C ALA A 150 0.35 24.23 -48.84
N ALA A 151 -0.84 24.34 -48.25
CA ALA A 151 -2.02 24.88 -48.91
C ALA A 151 -2.11 26.43 -48.88
N VAL A 152 -1.22 27.10 -48.14
CA VAL A 152 -1.18 28.57 -48.07
C VAL A 152 -0.10 29.08 -49.04
N LYS A 153 -0.57 29.58 -50.19
CA LYS A 153 0.07 30.43 -51.21
C LYS A 153 0.80 29.75 -52.38
N PRO A 154 0.11 29.67 -53.53
CA PRO A 154 0.69 29.90 -54.84
C PRO A 154 0.00 31.10 -55.51
N ASP A 155 0.01 32.28 -54.86
CA ASP A 155 -0.39 33.55 -55.50
C ASP A 155 0.57 34.65 -55.04
N ALA A 156 1.78 34.61 -55.60
CA ALA A 156 2.69 35.74 -55.70
C ALA A 156 3.73 35.44 -56.77
N LEU A 157 3.26 35.28 -58.02
CA LEU A 157 4.12 35.36 -59.19
C LEU A 157 3.63 36.51 -60.06
N ALA A 158 4.17 37.70 -59.80
CA ALA A 158 4.29 38.73 -60.82
C ALA A 158 5.41 39.69 -60.43
N THR A 159 6.50 39.58 -61.20
CA THR A 159 7.34 40.71 -61.59
C THR A 159 8.37 41.19 -60.55
N THR A 160 9.62 40.76 -60.73
CA THR A 160 10.65 41.66 -61.29
C THR A 160 11.90 40.85 -61.65
N GLU A 161 12.22 40.83 -62.94
CA GLU A 161 13.54 40.56 -63.46
C GLU A 161 14.55 41.56 -62.88
N ARG A 162 15.69 41.08 -62.39
CA ARG A 162 16.96 41.79 -62.54
C ARG A 162 18.14 40.86 -62.32
N LEU A 163 18.83 40.57 -63.44
CA LEU A 163 20.22 40.15 -63.48
C LEU A 163 21.08 41.16 -62.70
N THR A 164 21.86 40.68 -61.74
CA THR A 164 23.22 41.16 -61.49
C THR A 164 24.02 40.07 -60.77
N THR A 165 25.05 39.62 -61.47
CA THR A 165 26.30 39.02 -60.98
C THR A 165 26.85 39.71 -59.72
N SER A 166 27.27 38.96 -58.71
CA SER A 166 28.43 39.30 -57.85
C SER A 166 28.75 38.14 -56.90
N ASP A 167 30.05 37.90 -56.73
CA ASP A 167 30.70 36.87 -55.92
C ASP A 167 30.38 36.89 -54.40
N ALA A 168 30.50 35.69 -53.80
CA ALA A 168 30.75 35.34 -52.39
C ALA A 168 29.66 35.64 -51.33
N PRO A 169 29.68 35.00 -50.13
CA PRO A 169 30.34 33.76 -49.68
C PRO A 169 29.33 32.66 -49.25
N GLU A 170 29.82 31.44 -49.06
CA GLU A 170 29.08 30.35 -48.42
C GLU A 170 28.76 30.69 -46.95
N ASP A 171 27.51 31.04 -46.65
CA ASP A 171 26.99 30.97 -45.29
C ASP A 171 26.32 29.61 -45.08
N VAL A 172 27.05 28.78 -44.34
CA VAL A 172 26.64 27.50 -43.76
C VAL A 172 25.44 27.76 -42.86
N LEU A 173 24.26 27.29 -43.27
CA LEU A 173 23.06 27.33 -42.45
C LEU A 173 23.11 26.15 -41.48
N ASP A 174 23.73 26.37 -40.32
CA ASP A 174 23.59 25.51 -39.15
C ASP A 174 22.12 25.49 -38.73
N ALA A 175 21.45 24.37 -38.97
CA ALA A 175 20.11 24.09 -38.47
C ALA A 175 20.04 22.73 -37.78
N ASP A 176 21.13 22.37 -37.09
CA ASP A 176 21.12 21.34 -36.05
C ASP A 176 20.91 22.05 -34.71
N THR A 177 19.69 22.49 -34.42
CA THR A 177 19.29 22.68 -33.03
C THR A 177 18.99 21.29 -32.46
N GLU A 178 20.07 20.53 -32.21
CA GLU A 178 20.06 19.53 -31.15
C GLU A 178 19.66 20.29 -29.88
N MET A 179 18.40 20.14 -29.49
CA MET A 179 17.97 20.48 -28.15
C MET A 179 18.51 19.38 -27.24
N ASP A 180 19.82 19.44 -26.99
CA ASP A 180 20.49 18.67 -25.96
C ASP A 180 19.88 19.15 -24.63
N PRO A 181 19.07 18.32 -23.93
CA PRO A 181 18.58 18.68 -22.63
C PRO A 181 19.80 18.66 -21.72
N THR A 182 20.46 19.81 -21.61
CA THR A 182 21.62 20.01 -20.75
C THR A 182 21.33 19.39 -19.40
N ILE A 183 22.16 18.42 -19.04
CA ILE A 183 22.13 17.64 -17.79
C ILE A 183 21.99 18.55 -16.56
N GLU A 184 22.43 19.81 -16.69
CA GLU A 184 22.28 20.90 -15.73
C GLU A 184 20.80 21.17 -15.35
N ASN A 185 19.86 21.13 -16.30
CA ASN A 185 18.43 21.30 -16.03
C ASN A 185 17.81 20.09 -15.33
N ALA A 186 18.34 18.89 -15.56
CA ALA A 186 17.88 17.68 -14.90
C ALA A 186 18.32 17.63 -13.44
N GLU A 187 19.54 18.09 -13.13
CA GLU A 187 20.03 18.17 -11.75
C GLU A 187 19.24 19.20 -10.93
N GLU A 188 18.91 20.35 -11.52
CA GLU A 188 18.08 21.38 -10.89
C GLU A 188 16.65 20.87 -10.60
N ALA A 189 16.05 20.15 -11.57
CA ALA A 189 14.74 19.53 -11.40
C ALA A 189 14.73 18.46 -10.30
N MET A 190 15.80 17.68 -10.20
CA MET A 190 15.93 16.64 -9.18
C MET A 190 16.11 17.22 -7.76
N LYS A 191 16.85 18.33 -7.62
CA LYS A 191 16.97 19.08 -6.36
C LYS A 191 15.62 19.63 -5.91
N GLN A 192 14.81 20.18 -6.83
CA GLN A 192 13.47 20.65 -6.48
C GLN A 192 12.54 19.52 -6.02
N LEU A 193 12.61 18.35 -6.67
CA LEU A 193 11.85 17.15 -6.27
C LEU A 193 12.21 16.67 -4.86
N LEU A 194 13.50 16.66 -4.52
CA LEU A 194 13.97 16.29 -3.17
C LEU A 194 13.48 17.25 -2.09
N ILE A 195 13.51 18.56 -2.35
CA ILE A 195 13.00 19.57 -1.42
C ILE A 195 11.48 19.41 -1.22
N TYR A 196 10.74 19.16 -2.30
CA TYR A 196 9.30 18.93 -2.23
C TYR A 196 8.96 17.70 -1.39
N HIS A 197 9.69 16.59 -1.60
CA HIS A 197 9.47 15.35 -0.87
C HIS A 197 9.79 15.48 0.63
N GLN A 198 10.89 16.15 1.00
CA GLN A 198 11.19 16.44 2.41
C GLN A 198 10.12 17.31 3.09
N THR A 199 9.53 18.25 2.35
CA THR A 199 8.48 19.13 2.87
C THR A 199 7.17 18.36 3.11
N LEU A 200 6.82 17.44 2.21
CA LEU A 200 5.68 16.54 2.39
C LEU A 200 5.84 15.62 3.61
N LEU A 201 7.01 15.01 3.78
CA LEU A 201 7.28 14.12 4.92
C LEU A 201 7.20 14.86 6.27
N ARG A 202 7.60 16.14 6.34
CA ARG A 202 7.39 16.94 7.56
C ARG A 202 5.91 17.19 7.86
N ARG A 203 5.08 17.46 6.85
CA ARG A 203 3.64 17.67 7.06
C ARG A 203 2.94 16.41 7.57
N VAL A 204 3.31 15.24 7.07
CA VAL A 204 2.75 13.95 7.52
C VAL A 204 3.12 13.65 8.99
N LYS A 205 4.33 14.02 9.44
CA LYS A 205 4.71 13.86 10.85
C LYS A 205 3.89 14.74 11.79
N HIS A 206 3.50 15.95 11.37
CA HIS A 206 2.70 16.84 12.21
C HIS A 206 1.23 16.42 12.31
N THR A 207 0.64 15.84 11.26
CA THR A 207 -0.76 15.35 11.32
C THR A 207 -0.90 14.06 12.14
N SER A 208 0.20 13.33 12.39
CA SER A 208 0.17 12.10 13.20
C SER A 208 0.11 12.35 14.72
N GLN A 209 0.53 13.53 15.20
CA GLN A 209 0.57 13.82 16.65
C GLN A 209 -0.75 14.38 17.23
N GLU A 210 -1.68 14.87 16.40
CA GLU A 210 -2.92 15.53 16.87
C GLU A 210 -4.14 14.59 16.93
N GLY A 211 -3.99 13.32 16.53
CA GLY A 211 -5.09 12.36 16.42
C GLY A 211 -5.27 11.39 17.61
N ASN A 212 -4.36 11.37 18.59
CA ASN A 212 -4.37 10.33 19.64
C ASN A 212 -4.97 10.81 20.96
N LYS A 213 -6.24 11.23 20.92
CA LYS A 213 -7.08 11.28 22.13
C LYS A 213 -8.20 10.25 21.98
N PRO A 214 -8.11 9.08 22.65
CA PRO A 214 -9.15 8.07 22.57
C PRO A 214 -10.47 8.68 23.08
N PRO A 215 -11.60 8.48 22.38
CA PRO A 215 -12.90 8.90 22.87
C PRO A 215 -13.20 8.17 24.18
N ALA A 216 -13.55 8.94 25.21
CA ALA A 216 -14.02 8.40 26.47
C ALA A 216 -15.28 7.58 26.22
N CYS A 217 -15.21 6.28 26.52
CA CYS A 217 -16.38 5.42 26.57
C CYS A 217 -17.31 5.96 27.67
N SER A 218 -18.51 6.38 27.26
CA SER A 218 -19.60 6.67 28.20
C SER A 218 -20.20 5.33 28.63
N ASP A 219 -20.07 5.03 29.91
CA ASP A 219 -20.74 3.93 30.59
C ASP A 219 -22.21 4.29 30.80
N ASP A 220 -23.07 3.94 29.83
CA ASP A 220 -24.51 3.84 30.04
C ASP A 220 -24.91 2.37 29.90
N GLY A 221 -25.07 1.70 31.03
CA GLY A 221 -25.40 0.29 31.13
C GLY A 221 -26.23 -0.02 32.37
N SER A 222 -27.40 0.61 32.44
CA SER A 222 -28.46 0.33 33.41
C SER A 222 -28.81 -1.17 33.38
N SER A 223 -28.48 -1.88 34.45
CA SER A 223 -28.95 -3.24 34.72
C SER A 223 -30.24 -3.14 35.53
N GLN A 224 -31.39 -3.18 34.86
CA GLN A 224 -32.65 -3.53 35.50
C GLN A 224 -32.78 -5.04 35.47
N VAL A 225 -32.56 -5.66 36.62
CA VAL A 225 -32.94 -7.04 36.91
C VAL A 225 -34.39 -7.00 37.39
N GLY A 226 -35.26 -7.68 36.65
CA GLY A 226 -36.58 -8.13 37.09
C GLY A 226 -36.61 -9.65 37.06
#